data_AF-A0A9W4TB08-F1
#
_entry.id   AF-A0A9W4TB08-F1
#
_cell.length_a   1.000
_cell.length_b   1.000
_cell.length_c   1.000
_cell.angle_alpha   90.00
_cell.angle_beta   90.00
_cell.angle_gamma   90.00
#
_symmetry.space_group_name_H-M   'P 1'
#
loop_
_entity.id
_entity.type
_entity.pdbx_description
1 polymer ?
#
loop_
_entity_poly.entity_id
_entity_poly.type
_entity_poly.pdbx_seq_one_letter_code
_entity_poly.pdbx_strand_id
1 'polypeptide(L)'
;DVQDAMNRLQKKYNGYSWNGKIKVYNPYSICSFFESSEYENFWIQKGKTKFLARLINMEHVKNIVDEITIKKRLVVPVDVDDIQKSSDLPVSLLFQTGYLTIKQQKTDDDGEQCLVLEIPNAEVKESLMSELWASLNETSIEIACKRIGLLAKLLKDDNIIAFLKEFNNDLASIPYFESQHAGKYEGYYHSHIHMLVRYIGLPFRSEDATSE
;
A
#
# COMPACT_ATOMS: atom_id res chain seq x y z
N ASP A 1 -7.74 16.56 -23.91
CA ASP A 1 -9.00 15.84 -24.13
C ASP A 1 -9.74 15.71 -22.81
N VAL A 2 -11.05 15.93 -22.79
CA VAL A 2 -11.89 15.86 -21.57
C VAL A 2 -11.96 14.43 -21.05
N GLN A 3 -12.04 13.44 -21.95
CA GLN A 3 -12.13 12.04 -21.55
C GLN A 3 -10.87 11.57 -20.84
N ASP A 4 -9.69 11.92 -21.37
CA ASP A 4 -8.42 11.65 -20.71
C ASP A 4 -8.30 12.30 -19.33
N ALA A 5 -8.75 13.55 -19.20
CA ALA A 5 -8.74 14.25 -17.91
C ALA A 5 -9.63 13.53 -16.88
N MET A 6 -10.84 13.10 -17.30
CA MET A 6 -11.77 12.35 -16.46
C MET A 6 -11.22 10.98 -16.07
N ASN A 7 -10.61 10.25 -17.01
CA ASN A 7 -9.98 8.94 -16.72
C ASN A 7 -8.83 9.08 -15.71
N ARG A 8 -8.01 10.14 -15.83
CA ARG A 8 -6.93 10.44 -14.89
C ARG A 8 -7.47 10.78 -13.50
N LEU A 9 -8.52 11.60 -13.43
CA LEU A 9 -9.19 11.94 -12.16
C LEU A 9 -9.78 10.72 -11.49
N GLN A 10 -10.49 9.89 -12.26
CA GLN A 10 -11.09 8.66 -11.74
C GLN A 10 -10.01 7.72 -11.19
N LYS A 11 -8.93 7.47 -11.94
CA LYS A 11 -7.83 6.61 -11.50
C LYS A 11 -7.14 7.14 -10.24
N LYS A 12 -6.99 8.46 -10.13
CA LYS A 12 -6.21 9.07 -9.05
C LYS A 12 -7.02 9.27 -7.77
N TYR A 13 -8.30 9.64 -7.88
CA TYR A 13 -9.09 10.14 -6.74
C TYR A 13 -10.42 9.40 -6.49
N ASN A 14 -10.93 8.60 -7.44
CA ASN A 14 -12.16 7.82 -7.28
C ASN A 14 -11.87 6.39 -6.85
N GLY A 15 -12.69 5.84 -5.95
CA GLY A 15 -12.49 4.46 -5.50
C GLY A 15 -13.33 4.02 -4.33
N TYR A 16 -13.70 4.96 -3.45
CA TYR A 16 -14.33 4.63 -2.18
C TYR A 16 -15.74 4.09 -2.35
N SER A 17 -16.05 3.00 -1.66
CA SER A 17 -17.38 2.41 -1.60
C SER A 17 -17.65 1.77 -0.24
N TRP A 18 -18.93 1.81 0.15
CA TRP A 18 -19.44 1.12 1.34
C TRP A 18 -20.33 -0.08 0.99
N ASN A 19 -20.59 -0.28 -0.31
CA ASN A 19 -21.44 -1.38 -0.78
C ASN A 19 -20.82 -2.17 -1.95
N GLY A 20 -19.64 -1.76 -2.45
CA GLY A 20 -18.99 -2.37 -3.61
C GLY A 20 -19.68 -2.09 -4.96
N LYS A 21 -20.72 -1.25 -4.97
CA LYS A 21 -21.52 -0.95 -6.17
C LYS A 21 -21.30 0.49 -6.65
N ILE A 22 -21.32 1.43 -5.71
CA ILE A 22 -21.16 2.85 -6.00
C ILE A 22 -19.78 3.27 -5.52
N LYS A 23 -18.96 3.80 -6.43
CA LYS A 23 -17.65 4.37 -6.12
C LYS A 23 -17.73 5.89 -6.12
N VAL A 24 -17.12 6.51 -5.11
CA VAL A 24 -17.09 7.97 -4.96
C VAL A 24 -15.66 8.48 -4.87
N TYR A 25 -15.51 9.74 -5.29
CA TYR A 25 -14.27 10.49 -5.17
C TYR A 25 -13.98 10.83 -3.71
N ASN A 26 -12.70 10.85 -3.35
CA ASN A 26 -12.28 11.51 -2.12
C ASN A 26 -12.63 13.00 -2.21
N PRO A 27 -13.52 13.53 -1.34
CA PRO A 27 -14.00 14.90 -1.45
C PRO A 27 -12.88 15.92 -1.23
N TYR A 28 -11.87 15.60 -0.41
CA TYR A 28 -10.74 16.50 -0.22
C TYR A 28 -9.88 16.55 -1.49
N SER A 29 -9.44 15.39 -1.98
CA SER A 29 -8.54 15.30 -3.13
C SER A 29 -9.14 15.91 -4.40
N ILE A 30 -10.44 15.73 -4.64
CA ILE A 30 -11.09 16.32 -5.81
C ILE A 30 -11.24 17.84 -5.69
N CYS A 31 -11.53 18.38 -4.49
CA CYS A 31 -11.56 19.82 -4.25
C CYS A 31 -10.16 20.43 -4.41
N SER A 32 -9.13 19.82 -3.82
CA SER A 32 -7.74 20.27 -3.94
C SER A 32 -7.25 20.23 -5.39
N PHE A 33 -7.69 19.24 -6.18
CA PHE A 33 -7.43 19.22 -7.62
C PHE A 33 -8.06 20.43 -8.33
N PHE A 34 -9.32 20.77 -8.04
CA PHE A 34 -9.96 21.92 -8.69
C PHE A 34 -9.37 23.27 -8.25
N GLU A 35 -8.82 23.35 -7.05
CA GLU A 35 -8.12 24.54 -6.56
C GLU A 35 -6.74 24.72 -7.19
N SER A 36 -5.94 23.64 -7.26
CA SER A 36 -4.57 23.67 -7.79
C SER A 36 -4.50 23.52 -9.31
N SER A 37 -5.48 22.86 -9.92
CA SER A 37 -5.44 22.34 -11.29
C SER A 37 -4.29 21.34 -11.56
N GLU A 38 -3.74 20.73 -10.50
CA GLU A 38 -2.60 19.81 -10.59
C GLU A 38 -2.94 18.41 -10.08
N TYR A 39 -2.40 17.39 -10.76
CA TYR A 39 -2.60 15.98 -10.40
C TYR A 39 -1.64 15.55 -9.27
N GLU A 40 -1.80 16.14 -8.10
CA GLU A 40 -0.96 15.87 -6.93
C GLU A 40 -1.50 14.75 -6.03
N ASN A 41 -0.65 14.23 -5.14
CA ASN A 41 -1.07 13.31 -4.09
C ASN A 41 -1.51 14.11 -2.86
N PHE A 42 -2.83 14.28 -2.71
CA PHE A 42 -3.40 15.07 -1.61
C PHE A 42 -3.58 14.27 -0.32
N TRP A 43 -3.44 12.94 -0.38
CA TRP A 43 -3.52 12.07 0.80
C TRP A 43 -2.31 12.25 1.73
N ILE A 44 -1.10 12.38 1.17
CA ILE A 44 0.15 12.59 1.94
C ILE A 44 0.18 13.98 2.60
N GLN A 45 -0.27 15.02 1.90
CA GLN A 45 -0.22 16.41 2.38
C GLN A 45 -1.02 16.63 3.68
N LYS A 46 -1.98 15.75 3.99
CA LYS A 46 -2.85 15.86 5.16
C LYS A 46 -2.21 15.44 6.50
N GLY A 47 -0.90 15.19 6.57
CA GLY A 47 -0.18 14.99 7.83
C GLY A 47 -0.53 13.71 8.60
N LYS A 48 -1.18 12.72 7.97
CA LYS A 48 -1.53 11.42 8.59
C LYS A 48 -0.33 10.47 8.79
N THR A 49 0.87 10.97 8.61
CA THR A 49 1.94 10.30 7.86
C THR A 49 2.92 9.47 8.69
N LYS A 50 2.65 9.21 9.96
CA LYS A 50 3.50 8.25 10.73
C LYS A 50 2.71 7.26 11.57
N PHE A 51 1.41 7.49 11.78
CA PHE A 51 0.65 6.69 12.72
C PHE A 51 0.51 5.25 12.23
N LEU A 52 0.04 5.07 11.00
CA LEU A 52 -0.26 3.76 10.46
C LEU A 52 1.01 2.96 10.16
N ALA A 53 2.04 3.60 9.63
CA ALA A 53 3.32 2.94 9.35
C ALA A 53 4.04 2.46 10.63
N ARG A 54 3.85 3.13 11.77
CA ARG A 54 4.38 2.67 13.07
C ARG A 54 3.65 1.44 13.63
N LEU A 55 2.45 1.14 13.12
CA LEU A 55 1.65 -0.02 13.52
C LEU A 55 1.81 -1.20 12.56
N ILE A 56 2.38 -0.98 11.38
CA ILE A 56 2.60 -2.01 10.36
C ILE A 56 4.08 -2.39 10.36
N ASN A 57 4.40 -3.64 10.69
CA ASN A 57 5.76 -4.17 10.66
C ASN A 57 6.05 -4.86 9.31
N MET A 58 7.26 -5.38 9.12
CA MET A 58 7.66 -6.10 7.90
C MET A 58 6.79 -7.33 7.60
N GLU A 59 6.32 -8.05 8.62
CA GLU A 59 5.47 -9.23 8.43
C GLU A 59 4.10 -8.84 7.85
N HIS A 60 3.54 -7.72 8.32
CA HIS A 60 2.31 -7.18 7.78
C HIS A 60 2.45 -6.76 6.31
N VAL A 61 3.60 -6.21 5.89
CA VAL A 61 3.82 -5.77 4.49
C VAL A 61 3.67 -6.94 3.50
N LYS A 62 4.13 -8.14 3.87
CA LYS A 62 3.99 -9.36 3.05
C LYS A 62 2.52 -9.74 2.83
N ASN A 63 1.66 -9.42 3.80
CA ASN A 63 0.24 -9.73 3.78
C ASN A 63 -0.63 -8.64 3.12
N ILE A 64 -0.05 -7.48 2.79
CA ILE A 64 -0.76 -6.45 2.02
C ILE A 64 -0.92 -6.97 0.61
N VAL A 65 -2.15 -7.25 0.19
CA VAL A 65 -2.48 -7.68 -1.16
C VAL A 65 -3.43 -6.69 -1.81
N ASP A 66 -3.54 -6.69 -3.14
CA ASP A 66 -4.49 -5.79 -3.83
C ASP A 66 -5.94 -6.03 -3.37
N GLU A 67 -6.28 -7.25 -2.97
CA GLU A 67 -7.60 -7.63 -2.47
C GLU A 67 -7.55 -8.53 -1.24
N ILE A 68 -8.24 -8.14 -0.17
CA ILE A 68 -8.33 -8.90 1.07
C ILE A 68 -9.78 -9.36 1.26
N THR A 69 -10.01 -10.66 1.40
CA THR A 69 -11.33 -11.19 1.81
C THR A 69 -11.36 -11.35 3.32
N ILE A 70 -12.36 -10.75 3.99
CA ILE A 70 -12.59 -10.92 5.42
C ILE A 70 -14.06 -11.21 5.71
N LYS A 71 -14.34 -11.97 6.77
CA LYS A 71 -15.71 -12.12 7.27
C LYS A 71 -16.20 -10.76 7.75
N LYS A 72 -17.41 -10.36 7.34
CA LYS A 72 -17.99 -9.04 7.64
C LYS A 72 -18.03 -8.75 9.14
N ARG A 73 -18.26 -9.78 9.97
CA ARG A 73 -18.27 -9.69 11.44
C ARG A 73 -16.92 -9.33 12.07
N LEU A 74 -15.80 -9.50 11.35
CA LEU A 74 -14.46 -9.18 11.83
C LEU A 74 -14.06 -7.72 11.56
N VAL A 75 -14.88 -6.97 10.82
CA VAL A 75 -14.74 -5.50 10.72
C VAL A 75 -15.31 -4.85 11.97
N VAL A 76 -14.48 -4.82 13.02
CA VAL A 76 -14.81 -4.25 14.32
C VAL A 76 -13.97 -3.01 14.60
N PRO A 77 -14.43 -2.08 15.48
CA PRO A 77 -13.57 -1.06 16.06
C PRO A 77 -12.30 -1.69 16.61
N VAL A 78 -11.13 -1.14 16.27
CA VAL A 78 -9.85 -1.69 16.70
C VAL A 78 -9.25 -0.80 17.78
N ASP A 79 -8.81 -1.41 18.88
CA ASP A 79 -7.96 -0.74 19.86
C ASP A 79 -6.51 -0.70 19.34
N VAL A 80 -5.87 0.46 19.44
CA VAL A 80 -4.50 0.68 18.95
C VAL A 80 -3.49 -0.20 19.71
N ASP A 81 -3.75 -0.47 20.99
CA ASP A 81 -2.86 -1.28 21.83
C ASP A 81 -2.88 -2.77 21.45
N ASP A 82 -3.98 -3.25 20.87
CA ASP A 82 -4.10 -4.63 20.40
C ASP A 82 -3.34 -4.86 19.09
N ILE A 83 -3.25 -3.82 18.24
CA ILE A 83 -2.53 -3.88 16.95
C ILE A 83 -1.04 -4.09 17.16
N GLN A 84 -0.44 -3.43 18.14
CA GLN A 84 1.00 -3.57 18.42
C GLN A 84 1.39 -4.95 18.95
N LYS A 85 0.42 -5.71 19.48
CA LYS A 85 0.63 -7.04 20.07
C LYS A 85 0.28 -8.18 19.11
N SER A 86 -0.38 -7.87 17.99
CA SER A 86 -0.80 -8.86 16.99
C SER A 86 0.22 -8.98 15.86
N SER A 87 0.43 -10.21 15.37
CA SER A 87 1.16 -10.51 14.14
C SER A 87 0.29 -10.40 12.88
N ASP A 88 -1.02 -10.22 13.05
CA ASP A 88 -1.97 -10.16 11.94
C ASP A 88 -2.06 -8.75 11.36
N LEU A 89 -2.16 -8.65 10.03
CA LEU A 89 -2.40 -7.37 9.35
C LEU A 89 -3.65 -6.70 9.94
N PRO A 90 -3.60 -5.45 10.42
CA PRO A 90 -4.74 -4.79 11.04
C PRO A 90 -5.74 -4.28 9.99
N VAL A 91 -6.39 -5.21 9.27
CA VAL A 91 -7.30 -4.94 8.14
C VAL A 91 -8.41 -3.97 8.54
N SER A 92 -8.99 -4.15 9.74
CA SER A 92 -10.03 -3.27 10.27
C SER A 92 -9.53 -1.84 10.49
N LEU A 93 -8.27 -1.65 10.92
CA LEU A 93 -7.67 -0.31 11.03
C LEU A 93 -7.47 0.31 9.65
N LEU A 94 -6.91 -0.44 8.70
CA LEU A 94 -6.71 0.02 7.32
C LEU A 94 -8.03 0.46 6.68
N PHE A 95 -9.10 -0.28 6.94
CA PHE A 95 -10.44 0.07 6.48
C PHE A 95 -10.96 1.35 7.15
N GLN A 96 -10.88 1.45 8.49
CA GLN A 96 -11.37 2.62 9.24
C GLN A 96 -10.60 3.91 8.94
N THR A 97 -9.31 3.79 8.65
CA THR A 97 -8.43 4.93 8.33
C THR A 97 -8.47 5.33 6.86
N GLY A 98 -9.15 4.53 6.02
CA GLY A 98 -9.43 4.82 4.61
C GLY A 98 -8.37 4.33 3.63
N TYR A 99 -7.46 3.45 4.04
CA TYR A 99 -6.52 2.76 3.14
C TYR A 99 -7.15 1.57 2.41
N LEU A 100 -8.25 1.02 2.94
CA LEU A 100 -9.06 0.00 2.29
C LEU A 100 -10.51 0.45 2.11
N THR A 101 -11.15 -0.07 1.08
CA THR A 101 -12.55 0.18 0.77
C THR A 101 -13.25 -1.10 0.31
N ILE A 102 -14.58 -1.15 0.32
CA ILE A 102 -15.32 -2.36 -0.08
C ILE A 102 -15.33 -2.44 -1.61
N LYS A 103 -14.64 -3.44 -2.16
CA LYS A 103 -14.73 -3.81 -3.57
C LYS A 103 -16.03 -4.55 -3.87
N GLN A 104 -16.35 -5.55 -3.05
CA GLN A 104 -17.51 -6.41 -3.25
C GLN A 104 -17.96 -7.05 -1.92
N GLN A 105 -19.25 -7.35 -1.81
CA GLN A 105 -19.78 -8.24 -0.78
C GLN A 105 -20.08 -9.61 -1.41
N LYS A 106 -19.64 -10.69 -0.77
CA LYS A 106 -19.89 -12.05 -1.22
C LYS A 106 -20.25 -12.94 -0.03
N THR A 107 -20.84 -14.09 -0.31
CA THR A 107 -21.09 -15.14 0.68
C THR A 107 -20.10 -16.25 0.41
N ASP A 108 -19.45 -16.78 1.46
CA ASP A 108 -18.59 -17.95 1.34
C ASP A 108 -19.39 -19.25 1.28
N ASP A 109 -18.71 -20.38 1.09
CA ASP A 109 -19.35 -21.70 0.92
C ASP A 109 -20.11 -22.14 2.19
N ASP A 110 -19.76 -21.59 3.35
CA ASP A 110 -20.42 -21.84 4.64
C ASP A 110 -21.65 -20.93 4.86
N GLY A 111 -21.98 -20.06 3.90
CA GLY A 111 -23.11 -19.13 4.00
C GLY A 111 -22.79 -17.84 4.78
N GLU A 112 -21.54 -17.60 5.16
CA GLU A 112 -21.12 -16.42 5.92
C GLU A 112 -20.89 -15.22 5.00
N GLN A 113 -21.29 -14.04 5.48
CA GLN A 113 -21.10 -12.79 4.76
C GLN A 113 -19.63 -12.35 4.82
N CYS A 114 -19.03 -12.16 3.65
CA CYS A 114 -17.66 -11.72 3.47
C CYS A 114 -17.60 -10.38 2.72
N LEU A 115 -16.59 -9.58 3.05
CA LEU A 115 -16.21 -8.37 2.33
C LEU A 115 -14.91 -8.64 1.59
N VAL A 116 -14.88 -8.30 0.30
CA VAL A 116 -13.65 -8.14 -0.46
C VAL A 116 -13.28 -6.67 -0.39
N LEU A 117 -12.11 -6.39 0.19
CA LEU A 117 -11.57 -5.06 0.37
C LEU A 117 -10.43 -4.81 -0.61
N GLU A 118 -10.30 -3.59 -1.10
CA GLU A 118 -9.21 -3.15 -1.98
C GLU A 118 -8.68 -1.77 -1.59
N ILE A 119 -7.50 -1.42 -2.10
CA ILE A 119 -7.00 -0.04 -2.04
C ILE A 119 -7.84 0.81 -3.01
N PRO A 120 -8.44 1.92 -2.56
CA PRO A 120 -9.48 2.62 -3.33
C PRO A 120 -8.96 3.21 -4.64
N ASN A 121 -7.80 3.85 -4.64
CA ASN A 121 -7.32 4.65 -5.77
C ASN A 121 -5.79 4.78 -5.78
N ALA A 122 -5.24 5.41 -6.83
CA ALA A 122 -3.80 5.50 -7.00
C ALA A 122 -3.09 6.39 -5.95
N GLU A 123 -3.70 7.50 -5.49
CA GLU A 123 -3.04 8.36 -4.49
C GLU A 123 -2.91 7.66 -3.12
N VAL A 124 -3.92 6.87 -2.72
CA VAL A 124 -3.90 6.14 -1.46
C VAL A 124 -2.90 4.99 -1.54
N LYS A 125 -2.81 4.35 -2.71
CA LYS A 125 -1.79 3.33 -2.98
C LYS A 125 -0.39 3.91 -2.85
N GLU A 126 -0.11 5.01 -3.54
CA GLU A 126 1.18 5.69 -3.47
C GLU A 126 1.51 6.12 -2.04
N SER A 127 0.55 6.68 -1.31
CA SER A 127 0.75 7.09 0.07
C SER A 127 1.09 5.92 0.98
N LEU A 128 0.32 4.83 0.90
CA LEU A 128 0.57 3.64 1.71
C LEU A 128 1.96 3.08 1.45
N MET A 129 2.36 2.94 0.17
CA MET A 129 3.69 2.41 -0.16
C MET A 129 4.79 3.34 0.36
N SER A 130 4.66 4.65 0.17
CA SER A 130 5.66 5.62 0.63
C SER A 130 5.75 5.69 2.16
N GLU A 131 4.63 5.61 2.87
CA GLU A 131 4.60 5.53 4.33
C GLU A 131 5.28 4.27 4.85
N LEU A 132 5.01 3.12 4.24
CA LEU A 132 5.63 1.85 4.62
C LEU A 132 7.14 1.88 4.36
N TRP A 133 7.58 2.30 3.17
CA TRP A 133 9.00 2.41 2.86
C TRP A 133 9.71 3.38 3.79
N ALA A 134 9.10 4.53 4.08
CA ALA A 134 9.65 5.52 5.01
C ALA A 134 9.86 4.91 6.41
N SER A 135 8.90 4.12 6.88
CA SER A 135 8.99 3.43 8.17
C SER A 135 10.04 2.33 8.18
N LEU A 136 10.13 1.51 7.11
CA LEU A 136 11.11 0.43 7.00
C LEU A 136 12.57 0.92 6.92
N ASN A 137 12.77 2.11 6.35
CA ASN A 137 14.10 2.68 6.11
C ASN A 137 14.44 3.86 7.02
N GLU A 138 13.59 4.11 8.03
CA GLU A 138 13.73 5.24 8.96
C GLU A 138 13.98 6.59 8.25
N THR A 139 13.31 6.80 7.11
CA THR A 139 13.49 7.98 6.26
C THR A 139 12.23 8.83 6.21
N SER A 140 12.29 9.99 5.55
CA SER A 140 11.11 10.82 5.33
C SER A 140 10.25 10.24 4.21
N ILE A 141 8.94 10.48 4.27
CA ILE A 141 8.03 10.08 3.18
C ILE A 141 8.39 10.76 1.87
N GLU A 142 8.88 12.00 1.91
CA GLU A 142 9.32 12.68 0.69
C GLU A 142 10.47 11.92 0.00
N ILE A 143 11.44 11.44 0.79
CA ILE A 143 12.55 10.62 0.28
C ILE A 143 12.02 9.29 -0.23
N ALA A 144 11.13 8.63 0.51
CA ALA A 144 10.50 7.37 0.11
C ALA A 144 9.71 7.49 -1.20
N CYS A 145 8.85 8.51 -1.34
CA CYS A 145 8.11 8.82 -2.56
C CYS A 145 9.04 8.97 -3.77
N LYS A 146 10.11 9.78 -3.63
CA LYS A 146 11.09 9.98 -4.69
C LYS A 146 11.80 8.68 -5.05
N ARG A 147 12.14 7.86 -4.05
CA ARG A 147 12.82 6.58 -4.26
C ARG A 147 11.95 5.56 -4.99
N ILE A 148 10.72 5.37 -4.52
CA ILE A 148 9.73 4.48 -5.15
C ILE A 148 9.43 4.95 -6.57
N GLY A 149 9.21 6.25 -6.76
CA GLY A 149 8.97 6.84 -8.08
C GLY A 149 10.12 6.62 -9.06
N LEU A 150 11.36 6.75 -8.61
CA LEU A 150 12.55 6.46 -9.41
C LEU A 150 12.59 4.98 -9.83
N LEU A 151 12.48 4.06 -8.88
CA LEU A 151 12.54 2.63 -9.15
C LEU A 151 11.40 2.18 -10.08
N ALA A 152 10.19 2.69 -9.86
CA ALA A 152 9.04 2.44 -10.71
C ALA A 152 9.21 2.99 -12.13
N LYS A 153 9.84 4.16 -12.27
CA LYS A 153 10.16 4.74 -13.57
C LYS A 153 11.16 3.86 -14.32
N LEU A 154 12.24 3.43 -13.67
CA LEU A 154 13.25 2.57 -14.28
C LEU A 154 12.65 1.25 -14.80
N LEU A 155 11.71 0.66 -14.04
CA LEU A 155 10.99 -0.53 -14.48
C LEU A 155 10.02 -0.26 -15.64
N LYS A 156 9.32 0.88 -15.65
CA LYS A 156 8.45 1.28 -16.78
C LYS A 156 9.23 1.56 -18.06
N ASP A 157 10.44 2.10 -17.93
CA ASP A 157 11.32 2.43 -19.05
C ASP A 157 12.14 1.21 -19.53
N ASP A 158 11.86 0.00 -19.01
CA ASP A 158 12.58 -1.26 -19.27
C ASP A 158 14.09 -1.18 -19.00
N ASN A 159 14.50 -0.25 -18.12
CA ASN A 159 15.90 -0.06 -17.74
C ASN A 159 16.27 -0.94 -16.54
N ILE A 160 16.20 -2.25 -16.76
CA ILE A 160 16.41 -3.28 -15.72
C ILE A 160 17.81 -3.18 -15.10
N ILE A 161 18.84 -2.85 -15.88
CA ILE A 161 20.22 -2.73 -15.38
C ILE A 161 20.32 -1.59 -14.35
N ALA A 162 19.79 -0.41 -14.68
CA ALA A 162 19.79 0.70 -13.74
C ALA A 162 18.90 0.42 -12.53
N PHE A 163 17.75 -0.22 -12.74
CA PHE A 163 16.87 -0.65 -11.64
C PHE A 163 17.63 -1.57 -10.66
N LEU A 164 18.27 -2.63 -11.14
CA LEU A 164 19.01 -3.57 -10.29
C LEU A 164 20.15 -2.88 -9.56
N LYS A 165 20.85 -1.95 -10.19
CA LYS A 165 21.90 -1.16 -9.55
C LYS A 165 21.35 -0.33 -8.38
N GLU A 166 20.28 0.43 -8.61
CA GLU A 166 19.65 1.24 -7.57
C GLU A 166 19.08 0.37 -6.44
N PHE A 167 18.40 -0.72 -6.78
CA PHE A 167 17.83 -1.64 -5.81
C PHE A 167 18.90 -2.32 -4.95
N ASN A 168 20.02 -2.75 -5.54
CA ASN A 168 21.14 -3.31 -4.78
C ASN A 168 21.80 -2.28 -3.87
N ASN A 169 21.85 -1.00 -4.25
CA ASN A 169 22.34 0.06 -3.38
C ASN A 169 21.42 0.25 -2.15
N ASP A 170 20.10 0.15 -2.32
CA ASP A 170 19.16 0.20 -1.20
C ASP A 170 19.42 -0.96 -0.24
N LEU A 171 19.62 -2.16 -0.76
CA LEU A 171 19.90 -3.35 0.04
C LEU A 171 21.25 -3.28 0.77
N ALA A 172 22.26 -2.68 0.14
CA ALA A 172 23.56 -2.47 0.77
C ALA A 172 23.53 -1.48 1.94
N SER A 173 22.46 -0.67 2.05
CA SER A 173 22.28 0.28 3.15
C SER A 173 21.78 -0.37 4.46
N ILE A 174 21.32 -1.63 4.40
CA ILE A 174 20.90 -2.40 5.58
C ILE A 174 22.15 -2.73 6.43
N PRO A 175 22.18 -2.39 7.73
CA PRO A 175 23.35 -2.63 8.58
C PRO A 175 23.75 -4.11 8.66
N TYR A 176 25.06 -4.37 8.53
CA TYR A 176 25.64 -5.73 8.55
C TYR A 176 25.35 -6.56 9.82
N PHE A 177 25.07 -5.91 10.95
CA PHE A 177 24.67 -6.61 12.18
C PHE A 177 23.22 -7.12 12.12
N GLU A 178 22.34 -6.41 11.43
CA GLU A 178 20.97 -6.85 11.16
C GLU A 178 20.95 -7.96 10.10
N SER A 179 21.94 -8.01 9.20
CA SER A 179 22.09 -9.07 8.19
C SER A 179 22.59 -10.41 8.74
N GLN A 180 23.05 -10.49 10.00
CA GLN A 180 23.39 -11.78 10.63
C GLN A 180 22.15 -12.62 10.97
N HIS A 181 20.96 -12.01 10.98
CA HIS A 181 19.70 -12.73 11.05
C HIS A 181 19.16 -12.89 9.63
N ALA A 182 19.46 -14.03 8.99
CA ALA A 182 19.08 -14.29 7.59
C ALA A 182 17.58 -13.99 7.31
N GLY A 183 16.69 -14.30 8.25
CA GLY A 183 15.26 -14.00 8.14
C GLY A 183 14.89 -12.51 8.09
N LYS A 184 15.67 -11.61 8.70
CA LYS A 184 15.46 -10.16 8.59
C LYS A 184 15.90 -9.63 7.23
N TYR A 185 17.01 -10.14 6.70
CA TYR A 185 17.50 -9.78 5.37
C TYR A 185 16.51 -10.21 4.29
N GLU A 186 16.05 -11.46 4.35
CA GLU A 186 15.01 -11.98 3.46
C GLU A 186 13.69 -11.19 3.59
N GLY A 187 13.27 -10.89 4.83
CA GLY A 187 12.10 -10.07 5.10
C GLY A 187 12.18 -8.67 4.48
N TYR A 188 13.38 -8.07 4.48
CA TYR A 188 13.62 -6.78 3.85
C TYR A 188 13.49 -6.87 2.32
N TYR A 189 14.14 -7.85 1.67
CA TYR A 189 14.00 -8.10 0.23
C TYR A 189 12.53 -8.27 -0.17
N HIS A 190 11.83 -9.16 0.53
CA HIS A 190 10.43 -9.46 0.26
C HIS A 190 9.58 -8.19 0.38
N SER A 191 9.74 -7.42 1.45
CA SER A 191 8.96 -6.21 1.67
C SER A 191 9.18 -5.17 0.58
N HIS A 192 10.44 -4.92 0.18
CA HIS A 192 10.77 -3.88 -0.80
C HIS A 192 10.37 -4.28 -2.23
N ILE A 193 10.66 -5.52 -2.64
CA ILE A 193 10.22 -6.05 -3.96
C ILE A 193 8.69 -6.05 -4.03
N HIS A 194 8.03 -6.58 -3.00
CA HIS A 194 6.58 -6.65 -2.96
C HIS A 194 5.97 -5.25 -3.08
N MET A 195 6.46 -4.29 -2.31
CA MET A 195 5.99 -2.91 -2.34
C MET A 195 6.21 -2.23 -3.70
N LEU A 196 7.37 -2.44 -4.34
CA LEU A 196 7.67 -1.89 -5.68
C LEU A 196 6.77 -2.47 -6.75
N VAL A 197 6.60 -3.79 -6.77
CA VAL A 197 5.73 -4.44 -7.75
C VAL A 197 4.29 -3.95 -7.57
N ARG A 198 3.80 -3.90 -6.32
CA ARG A 198 2.47 -3.37 -6.05
C ARG A 198 2.36 -1.93 -6.53
N TYR A 199 3.31 -1.06 -6.22
CA TYR A 199 3.30 0.34 -6.65
C TYR A 199 3.18 0.47 -8.17
N ILE A 200 3.92 -0.34 -8.94
CA ILE A 200 3.87 -0.31 -10.41
C ILE A 200 2.57 -0.90 -10.95
N GLY A 201 1.91 -1.75 -10.16
CA GLY A 201 0.68 -2.44 -10.53
C GLY A 201 0.93 -3.69 -11.37
N LEU A 202 2.11 -4.29 -11.28
CA LEU A 202 2.36 -5.60 -11.88
C LEU A 202 1.79 -6.69 -10.94
N PRO A 203 1.22 -7.78 -11.47
CA PRO A 203 0.83 -8.91 -10.65
C PRO A 203 2.09 -9.56 -10.07
N PHE A 204 2.18 -9.66 -8.74
CA PHE A 204 3.24 -10.38 -8.05
C PHE A 204 2.64 -11.32 -7.02
N ARG A 205 3.16 -12.55 -7.04
CA ARG A 205 2.98 -13.53 -5.99
C ARG A 205 4.37 -13.79 -5.43
N SER A 206 4.54 -13.54 -4.13
CA SER A 206 5.69 -14.10 -3.43
C SER A 206 5.53 -15.61 -3.46
N GLU A 207 6.58 -16.35 -3.78
CA GLU A 207 6.58 -17.78 -3.52
C GLU A 207 6.55 -17.94 -1.99
N ASP A 208 5.64 -18.78 -1.49
CA ASP A 208 5.62 -19.13 -0.08
C ASP A 208 6.90 -19.91 0.23
N ALA A 209 7.50 -19.66 1.40
CA ALA A 209 8.63 -20.45 1.85
C ALA A 209 8.18 -21.92 1.95
N THR A 210 8.59 -22.75 0.99
CA THR A 210 8.55 -24.20 1.12
C THR A 210 9.55 -24.58 2.21
N SER A 211 9.08 -24.61 3.46
CA SER A 211 9.74 -25.38 4.50
C SER A 211 9.47 -26.86 4.23
N GLU A 212 10.49 -27.57 3.73
CA GLU A 212 10.69 -29.00 4.01
C GLU A 212 11.31 -29.18 5.40
#